data_AF-A0A7S1LPA6-F1
#
_entry.id   AF-A0A7S1LPA6-F1
#
_cell.length_a   1.000
_cell.length_b   1.000
_cell.length_c   1.000
_cell.angle_alpha   90.00
_cell.angle_beta   90.00
_cell.angle_gamma   90.00
#
_symmetry.space_group_name_H-M   'P 1'
#
loop_
_entity.id
_entity.type
_entity.pdbx_description
1 polymer ?
#
loop_
_entity_poly.entity_id
_entity_poly.type
_entity_poly.pdbx_seq_one_letter_code
_entity_poly.pdbx_strand_id
1 'polypeptide(L)'
;WFKPRTRRGAASGREQGCEHILQSPGAMFGVAFELMLVLAAVFEPLRLGLFRAGEAVGGVGGVGGMTNQYSPYDCSTPSPAVRAGAYCFVPGVFMGFTAFGLAVILIWSVPMALAAVAYSCSKRLGPARRTSSSIAERLWLPLCLLWFVVPFSYYITDPFYQSDALHVILAVGIASAYPLSWHLALVSLPIGRYFRDLLGWPEDQVFRVHKLLGWNLVAWAAVHASAQLLYTLVQTPGILRLRSAEDGEHLLYYFGILTAALLAAHALLARCRRSERLQACFRQAHRVGALAVLLAATAHWWPFALFLVPPASVHGAVLARGLLQHSFRADLAAGRPRLLGAMVFAALLSSLVVTALVWRWRESVMLKPEASAYAAFVFPPLSVLGSLLSSFLASFAVGAMSCLEQGGQGGSEGRRSESQCSLTS
;
A
#
# COMPACT_ATOMS: atom_id res chain seq x y z
N TRP A 1 -15.45 21.24 -41.30
CA TRP A 1 -16.90 21.45 -41.44
C TRP A 1 -17.38 22.29 -40.27
N PHE A 2 -17.84 23.49 -40.58
CA PHE A 2 -18.01 24.62 -39.67
C PHE A 2 -19.05 24.35 -38.57
N LYS A 3 -18.70 24.68 -37.32
CA LYS A 3 -19.67 24.98 -36.25
C LYS A 3 -19.53 26.45 -35.84
N PRO A 4 -20.65 27.15 -35.54
CA PRO A 4 -20.63 28.60 -35.35
C PRO A 4 -20.04 28.99 -33.99
N ARG A 5 -19.28 30.09 -34.01
CA ARG A 5 -18.81 30.85 -32.85
C ARG A 5 -20.01 31.45 -32.10
N THR A 6 -20.25 31.03 -30.87
CA THR A 6 -21.07 31.79 -29.92
C THR A 6 -20.20 32.79 -29.16
N ARG A 7 -20.66 34.05 -29.16
CA ARG A 7 -20.07 35.20 -28.48
C ARG A 7 -19.90 34.93 -26.98
N ARG A 8 -18.69 35.15 -26.45
CA ARG A 8 -18.46 35.30 -25.01
C ARG A 8 -18.77 36.74 -24.62
N GLY A 9 -19.79 36.92 -23.78
CA GLY A 9 -19.91 38.10 -22.95
C GLY A 9 -18.78 38.12 -21.92
N ALA A 10 -18.09 39.25 -21.83
CA ALA A 10 -17.14 39.52 -20.77
C ALA A 10 -17.92 39.76 -19.46
N ALA A 11 -17.88 38.78 -18.56
CA ALA A 11 -18.23 38.98 -17.16
C ALA A 11 -16.93 38.99 -16.36
N SER A 12 -16.52 40.19 -15.96
CA SER A 12 -15.51 40.43 -14.94
C SER A 12 -16.03 39.92 -13.59
N GLY A 13 -15.44 38.83 -13.11
CA GLY A 13 -15.70 38.26 -11.80
C GLY A 13 -14.48 37.46 -11.36
N ARG A 14 -13.31 38.10 -11.32
CA ARG A 14 -12.13 37.58 -10.65
C ARG A 14 -12.23 38.02 -9.19
N GLU A 15 -12.69 37.13 -8.32
CA GLU A 15 -12.35 37.07 -6.87
C GLU A 15 -13.28 36.07 -6.13
N GLN A 16 -13.37 34.80 -6.58
CA GLN A 16 -13.95 33.70 -5.79
C GLN A 16 -13.22 32.37 -6.06
N GLY A 17 -11.90 32.44 -6.23
CA GLY A 17 -11.10 31.30 -6.74
C GLY A 17 -10.67 30.26 -5.71
N CYS A 18 -10.62 30.60 -4.41
CA CYS A 18 -9.97 29.74 -3.41
C CYS A 18 -10.92 28.94 -2.50
N GLU A 19 -12.19 29.33 -2.34
CA GLU A 19 -13.09 28.63 -1.39
C GLU A 19 -13.77 27.37 -1.95
N HIS A 20 -13.66 27.11 -3.26
CA HIS A 20 -14.37 25.98 -3.90
C HIS A 20 -13.55 24.69 -4.06
N ILE A 21 -12.24 24.69 -3.80
CA ILE A 21 -11.39 23.50 -4.01
C ILE A 21 -11.64 22.42 -2.94
N LEU A 22 -12.12 22.80 -1.75
CA LEU A 22 -12.43 21.88 -0.65
C LEU A 22 -13.82 21.22 -0.72
N GLN A 23 -14.63 21.51 -1.74
CA GLN A 23 -16.05 21.10 -1.76
C GLN A 23 -16.35 19.81 -2.53
N SER A 24 -15.37 19.18 -3.18
CA SER A 24 -15.60 17.90 -3.87
C SER A 24 -15.05 16.72 -3.07
N PRO A 25 -15.90 15.77 -2.63
CA PRO A 25 -15.45 14.64 -1.83
C PRO A 25 -14.40 13.76 -2.52
N GLY A 26 -14.50 13.55 -3.83
CA GLY A 26 -13.51 12.79 -4.60
C GLY A 26 -12.12 13.46 -4.64
N ALA A 27 -12.06 14.79 -4.54
CA ALA A 27 -10.78 15.51 -4.46
C ALA A 27 -9.99 15.15 -3.20
N MET A 28 -10.67 14.79 -2.10
CA MET A 28 -10.01 14.53 -0.82
C MET A 28 -9.16 13.26 -0.83
N PHE A 29 -9.62 12.19 -1.49
CA PHE A 29 -8.81 10.98 -1.67
C PHE A 29 -7.69 11.18 -2.68
N GLY A 30 -7.92 11.96 -3.74
CA GLY A 30 -6.85 12.36 -4.67
C GLY A 30 -5.75 13.16 -3.97
N VAL A 31 -6.13 14.15 -3.15
CA VAL A 31 -5.19 14.93 -2.33
C VAL A 31 -4.50 14.06 -1.28
N ALA A 32 -5.21 13.15 -0.62
CA ALA A 32 -4.60 12.21 0.32
C ALA A 32 -3.56 11.32 -0.36
N PHE A 33 -3.86 10.82 -1.56
CA PHE A 33 -2.91 10.06 -2.36
C PHE A 33 -1.68 10.91 -2.72
N GLU A 34 -1.86 12.14 -3.21
CA GLU A 34 -0.75 13.06 -3.49
C GLU A 34 0.08 13.39 -2.24
N LEU A 35 -0.58 13.59 -1.10
CA LEU A 35 0.07 13.83 0.17
C LEU A 35 0.89 12.62 0.62
N MET A 36 0.37 11.39 0.47
CA MET A 36 1.14 10.17 0.75
C MET A 36 2.40 10.10 -0.11
N LEU A 37 2.32 10.47 -1.40
CA LEU A 37 3.48 10.49 -2.31
C LEU A 37 4.54 11.50 -1.85
N VAL A 38 4.13 12.71 -1.47
CA VAL A 38 5.04 13.74 -0.98
C VAL A 38 5.63 13.33 0.38
N LEU A 39 4.82 12.79 1.29
CA LEU A 39 5.29 12.38 2.60
C LEU A 39 6.20 11.13 2.54
N ALA A 40 6.11 10.29 1.51
CA ALA A 40 7.09 9.22 1.30
C ALA A 40 8.53 9.75 1.13
N ALA A 41 8.69 10.99 0.65
CA ALA A 41 10.01 11.63 0.54
C ALA A 41 10.65 11.93 1.91
N VAL A 42 9.86 12.06 2.98
CA VAL A 42 10.38 12.41 4.30
C VAL A 42 10.81 11.20 5.13
N PHE A 43 10.58 9.97 4.64
CA PHE A 43 10.88 8.76 5.40
C PHE A 43 12.36 8.54 5.68
N GLU A 44 13.22 8.74 4.68
CA GLU A 44 14.66 8.58 4.90
C GLU A 44 15.25 9.67 5.81
N PRO A 45 14.93 10.97 5.62
CA PRO A 45 15.28 12.00 6.61
C PRO A 45 14.80 11.69 8.04
N LEU A 46 13.56 11.21 8.18
CA LEU A 46 12.99 10.85 9.47
C LEU A 46 13.75 9.68 10.11
N ARG A 47 14.05 8.63 9.34
CA ARG A 47 14.86 7.50 9.79
C ARG A 47 16.24 7.96 10.28
N LEU A 48 16.91 8.82 9.52
CA LEU A 48 18.21 9.37 9.90
C LEU A 48 18.11 10.22 11.17
N GLY A 49 17.05 11.00 11.33
CA GLY A 49 16.78 11.76 12.55
C GLY A 49 16.62 10.87 13.77
N LEU A 50 15.83 9.80 13.66
CA LEU A 50 15.63 8.80 14.71
C LEU A 50 16.93 8.03 15.01
N PHE A 51 17.70 7.63 13.99
CA PHE A 51 19.03 7.02 14.17
C PHE A 51 19.94 7.89 15.02
N ARG A 52 20.02 9.19 14.71
CA ARG A 52 20.82 10.16 15.45
C ARG A 52 20.32 10.40 16.88
N ALA A 53 19.04 10.16 17.14
CA ALA A 53 18.46 10.21 18.47
C ALA A 53 18.74 8.93 19.30
N GLY A 54 19.50 7.97 18.76
CA GLY A 54 19.80 6.69 19.42
C GLY A 54 18.67 5.67 19.32
N GLU A 55 17.64 5.94 18.49
CA GLU A 55 16.55 5.00 18.30
C GLU A 55 16.96 3.81 17.46
N ALA A 56 16.35 2.69 17.79
CA ALA A 56 16.50 1.45 17.07
C ALA A 56 15.81 1.52 15.69
N VAL A 57 16.54 2.01 14.67
CA VAL A 57 16.07 2.14 13.28
C VAL A 57 16.76 1.24 12.24
N GLY A 58 17.32 0.09 12.66
CA GLY A 58 17.65 -1.07 11.82
C GLY A 58 18.60 -0.87 10.62
N GLY A 59 19.29 -1.94 10.23
CA GLY A 59 20.24 -1.92 9.11
C GLY A 59 19.70 -2.60 7.86
N VAL A 60 20.02 -2.03 6.69
CA VAL A 60 19.69 -2.50 5.32
C VAL A 60 18.32 -2.04 4.77
N GLY A 61 18.38 -1.24 3.70
CA GLY A 61 17.23 -0.80 2.89
C GLY A 61 16.44 0.39 3.43
N GLY A 62 16.93 1.14 4.44
CA GLY A 62 16.30 2.34 5.04
C GLY A 62 14.89 2.15 5.60
N VAL A 63 14.37 0.94 5.51
CA VAL A 63 13.11 0.55 6.10
C VAL A 63 13.29 -0.69 6.97
N GLY A 64 14.52 -1.25 7.01
CA GLY A 64 14.96 -2.18 8.05
C GLY A 64 14.72 -1.66 9.46
N GLY A 65 14.63 -0.34 9.64
CA GLY A 65 14.21 0.30 10.89
C GLY A 65 12.77 0.18 11.28
N MET A 66 11.90 -0.34 10.42
CA MET A 66 10.53 -0.70 10.80
C MET A 66 10.47 -2.05 11.51
N THR A 67 11.58 -2.79 11.49
CA THR A 67 11.78 -4.01 12.24
C THR A 67 12.91 -3.81 13.24
N ASN A 68 12.73 -4.37 14.41
CA ASN A 68 13.66 -4.36 15.53
C ASN A 68 14.92 -5.24 15.32
N GLN A 69 15.37 -5.43 14.08
CA GLN A 69 16.40 -6.40 13.71
C GLN A 69 17.75 -5.72 13.46
N TYR A 70 18.78 -6.16 14.18
CA TYR A 70 20.17 -5.66 14.07
C TYR A 70 21.13 -6.73 13.62
N SER A 71 22.30 -6.25 13.17
CA SER A 71 23.49 -7.07 12.96
C SER A 71 23.79 -7.93 14.19
N PRO A 72 24.20 -9.20 14.02
CA PRO A 72 24.53 -10.10 15.13
C PRO A 72 25.70 -9.61 15.99
N TYR A 73 26.51 -8.69 15.47
CA TYR A 73 27.68 -8.12 16.15
C TYR A 73 27.32 -6.99 17.12
N ASP A 74 26.07 -6.52 17.13
CA ASP A 74 25.62 -5.32 17.85
C ASP A 74 24.51 -5.60 18.89
N CYS A 75 24.39 -6.86 19.33
CA CYS A 75 23.51 -7.28 20.45
C CYS A 75 23.92 -6.70 21.82
N SER A 76 25.02 -5.94 21.89
CA SER A 76 25.63 -5.44 23.13
C SER A 76 25.18 -4.04 23.55
N THR A 77 24.35 -3.37 22.74
CA THR A 77 23.76 -2.06 23.09
C THR A 77 22.64 -2.21 24.15
N PRO A 78 22.39 -1.19 25.00
CA PRO A 78 21.90 -1.37 26.38
C PRO A 78 20.40 -1.73 26.54
N SER A 79 19.73 -2.13 25.47
CA SER A 79 18.34 -2.62 25.50
C SER A 79 18.36 -4.15 25.64
N PRO A 80 17.33 -4.82 26.21
CA PRO A 80 17.28 -6.28 26.29
C PRO A 80 17.12 -6.92 24.90
N ALA A 81 18.20 -6.92 24.11
CA ALA A 81 18.29 -7.55 22.81
C ALA A 81 18.40 -9.07 23.01
N VAL A 82 17.58 -9.82 22.28
CA VAL A 82 17.63 -11.28 22.26
C VAL A 82 18.14 -11.73 20.90
N ARG A 83 19.12 -12.63 20.90
CA ARG A 83 19.66 -13.23 19.69
C ARG A 83 18.69 -14.31 19.18
N ALA A 84 18.28 -14.20 17.93
CA ALA A 84 17.47 -15.21 17.23
C ALA A 84 18.17 -15.55 15.91
N GLY A 85 18.94 -16.64 15.91
CA GLY A 85 19.84 -17.00 14.81
C GLY A 85 20.92 -15.92 14.56
N ALA A 86 21.08 -15.51 13.30
CA ALA A 86 22.05 -14.50 12.87
C ALA A 86 21.64 -13.05 13.18
N TYR A 87 20.60 -12.81 13.98
CA TYR A 87 20.05 -11.48 14.18
C TYR A 87 19.78 -11.16 15.65
N CYS A 88 19.83 -9.87 15.97
CA CYS A 88 19.47 -9.33 17.28
C CYS A 88 18.10 -8.67 17.21
N PHE A 89 17.20 -9.03 18.14
CA PHE A 89 15.84 -8.47 18.24
C PHE A 89 15.70 -7.67 19.53
N VAL A 90 15.32 -6.39 19.41
CA VAL A 90 15.01 -5.53 20.56
C VAL A 90 13.50 -5.36 20.75
N PRO A 91 12.97 -5.17 21.96
CA PRO A 91 11.56 -4.83 22.11
C PRO A 91 11.17 -3.58 21.30
N GLY A 92 9.98 -3.60 20.70
CA GLY A 92 9.39 -2.43 20.07
C GLY A 92 8.92 -1.42 21.11
N VAL A 93 8.71 -0.17 20.68
CA VAL A 93 8.20 0.90 21.54
C VAL A 93 6.69 0.80 21.78
N PHE A 94 5.95 0.18 20.85
CA PHE A 94 4.52 -0.08 20.99
C PHE A 94 4.09 -1.29 20.16
N MET A 95 3.45 -2.28 20.77
CA MET A 95 2.90 -3.47 20.07
C MET A 95 3.92 -4.16 19.13
N GLY A 96 5.20 -4.18 19.47
CA GLY A 96 6.27 -4.73 18.63
C GLY A 96 6.72 -3.85 17.45
N PHE A 97 6.14 -2.67 17.24
CA PHE A 97 6.65 -1.69 16.28
C PHE A 97 7.82 -0.91 16.84
N THR A 98 8.79 -0.58 15.98
CA THR A 98 9.79 0.45 16.26
C THR A 98 9.17 1.85 16.15
N ALA A 99 9.84 2.87 16.70
CA ALA A 99 9.41 4.26 16.54
C ALA A 99 9.27 4.66 15.06
N PHE A 100 10.19 4.21 14.21
CA PHE A 100 10.12 4.46 12.78
C PHE A 100 8.97 3.72 12.10
N GLY A 101 8.71 2.46 12.46
CA GLY A 101 7.55 1.70 11.94
C GLY A 101 6.21 2.37 12.27
N LEU A 102 6.07 2.91 13.48
CA LEU A 102 4.89 3.70 13.87
C LEU A 102 4.77 4.98 13.04
N ALA A 103 5.86 5.72 12.85
CA ALA A 103 5.80 6.94 12.07
C ALA A 103 5.42 6.67 10.61
N VAL A 104 5.98 5.61 10.02
CA VAL A 104 5.65 5.21 8.65
C VAL A 104 4.19 4.80 8.52
N ILE A 105 3.68 3.92 9.40
CA ILE A 105 2.27 3.48 9.30
C ILE A 105 1.29 4.63 9.50
N LEU A 106 1.62 5.60 10.37
CA LEU A 106 0.83 6.82 10.56
C LEU A 106 0.87 7.70 9.32
N ILE A 107 2.05 8.03 8.81
CA ILE A 107 2.19 8.89 7.63
C ILE A 107 1.52 8.25 6.40
N TRP A 108 1.58 6.93 6.28
CA TRP A 108 0.98 6.19 5.17
C TRP A 108 -0.54 6.01 5.30
N SER A 109 -1.07 5.90 6.53
CA SER A 109 -2.50 5.59 6.75
C SER A 109 -3.35 6.81 7.07
N VAL A 110 -2.81 7.81 7.78
CA VAL A 110 -3.56 8.99 8.26
C VAL A 110 -4.18 9.79 7.12
N PRO A 111 -3.48 10.11 6.02
CA PRO A 111 -4.10 10.84 4.91
C PRO A 111 -5.35 10.13 4.37
N MET A 112 -5.29 8.79 4.23
CA MET A 112 -6.43 7.98 3.77
C MET A 112 -7.54 7.91 4.82
N ALA A 113 -7.22 7.80 6.11
CA ALA A 113 -8.19 7.83 7.18
C ALA A 113 -8.97 9.15 7.20
N LEU A 114 -8.25 10.28 7.12
CA LEU A 114 -8.84 11.61 7.09
C LEU A 114 -9.70 11.81 5.84
N ALA A 115 -9.23 11.38 4.67
CA ALA A 115 -10.03 11.41 3.44
C ALA A 115 -11.30 10.56 3.56
N ALA A 116 -11.20 9.36 4.16
CA ALA A 116 -12.34 8.46 4.37
C ALA A 116 -13.40 9.08 5.30
N VAL A 117 -12.97 9.65 6.44
CA VAL A 117 -13.85 10.36 7.37
C VAL A 117 -14.50 11.56 6.68
N ALA A 118 -13.71 12.42 6.03
CA ALA A 118 -14.24 13.60 5.37
C ALA A 118 -15.21 13.22 4.23
N TYR A 119 -14.91 12.18 3.46
CA TYR A 119 -15.81 11.65 2.44
C TYR A 119 -17.13 11.15 3.05
N SER A 120 -17.06 10.46 4.19
CA SER A 120 -18.25 9.97 4.91
C SER A 120 -19.14 11.11 5.44
N CYS A 121 -18.55 12.24 5.85
CA CYS A 121 -19.26 13.40 6.37
C CYS A 121 -19.79 14.37 5.29
N SER A 122 -19.40 14.19 4.04
CA SER A 122 -19.65 15.17 2.98
C SER A 122 -21.14 15.34 2.62
N LYS A 123 -21.67 16.57 2.74
CA LYS A 123 -23.11 16.84 2.51
C LYS A 123 -23.52 16.84 1.03
N ARG A 124 -22.64 17.23 0.11
CA ARG A 124 -22.90 17.30 -1.34
C ARG A 124 -21.85 16.51 -2.11
N LEU A 125 -22.31 15.60 -2.96
CA LEU A 125 -21.46 14.95 -3.94
C LEU A 125 -21.71 15.64 -5.28
N GLY A 126 -21.11 16.81 -5.42
CA GLY A 126 -21.03 17.43 -6.73
C GLY A 126 -20.18 16.53 -7.65
N PRO A 127 -20.40 16.57 -8.97
CA PRO A 127 -19.49 15.91 -9.92
C PRO A 127 -18.07 16.35 -9.56
N ALA A 128 -17.17 15.38 -9.41
CA ALA A 128 -15.77 15.67 -9.16
C ALA A 128 -15.30 16.65 -10.24
N ARG A 129 -15.13 17.92 -9.86
CA ARG A 129 -14.50 18.89 -10.73
C ARG A 129 -13.13 18.28 -10.99
N ARG A 130 -12.77 18.06 -12.26
CA ARG A 130 -11.47 17.48 -12.67
C ARG A 130 -10.37 18.17 -11.86
N THR A 131 -9.98 17.57 -10.74
CA THR A 131 -8.88 18.05 -9.93
C THR A 131 -7.65 17.64 -10.70
N SER A 132 -6.82 18.63 -10.97
CA SER A 132 -5.70 18.55 -11.89
C SER A 132 -4.80 17.36 -11.55
N SER A 133 -4.97 16.26 -12.27
CA SER A 133 -4.10 15.07 -12.25
C SER A 133 -2.64 15.39 -12.56
N SER A 134 -2.35 16.64 -12.89
CA SER A 134 -1.03 17.11 -13.25
C SER A 134 -0.04 17.04 -12.09
N ILE A 135 -0.46 17.13 -10.82
CA ILE A 135 0.52 17.19 -9.71
C ILE A 135 1.15 15.82 -9.50
N ALA A 136 0.36 14.77 -9.26
CA ALA A 136 0.88 13.40 -9.17
C ALA A 136 1.73 13.01 -10.40
N GLU A 137 1.27 13.31 -11.62
CA GLU A 137 2.01 12.99 -12.84
C GLU A 137 3.33 13.80 -12.98
N ARG A 138 3.35 15.08 -12.58
CA ARG A 138 4.55 15.94 -12.63
C ARG A 138 5.55 15.61 -11.52
N LEU A 139 5.08 15.26 -10.34
CA LEU A 139 5.92 14.94 -9.18
C LEU A 139 6.44 13.50 -9.22
N TRP A 140 5.83 12.61 -10.02
CA TRP A 140 6.18 11.19 -10.04
C TRP A 140 7.66 10.93 -10.29
N LEU A 141 8.21 11.47 -11.38
CA LEU A 141 9.61 11.27 -11.76
C LEU A 141 10.56 11.89 -10.72
N PRO A 142 10.40 13.17 -10.31
CA PRO A 142 11.20 13.74 -9.21
C PRO A 142 11.17 12.90 -7.93
N LEU A 143 10.00 12.40 -7.54
CA LEU A 143 9.87 11.55 -6.34
C LEU A 143 10.59 10.21 -6.51
N CYS A 144 10.48 9.57 -7.68
CA CYS A 144 11.20 8.32 -7.96
C CYS A 144 12.72 8.50 -7.89
N LEU A 145 13.22 9.61 -8.45
CA LEU A 145 14.63 9.96 -8.36
C LEU A 145 15.04 10.24 -6.92
N LEU A 146 14.23 10.98 -6.16
CA LEU A 146 14.51 11.27 -4.76
C LEU A 146 14.54 10.00 -3.89
N TRP A 147 13.57 9.11 -4.09
CA TRP A 147 13.49 7.81 -3.40
C TRP A 147 14.70 6.91 -3.71
N PHE A 148 15.39 7.12 -4.82
CA PHE A 148 16.62 6.40 -5.16
C PHE A 148 17.87 7.15 -4.67
N VAL A 149 18.01 8.43 -5.03
CA VAL A 149 19.21 9.24 -4.81
C VAL A 149 19.49 9.45 -3.34
N VAL A 150 18.48 9.70 -2.51
CA VAL A 150 18.71 9.94 -1.07
C VAL A 150 19.27 8.68 -0.40
N PRO A 151 18.66 7.49 -0.52
CA PRO A 151 19.26 6.25 -0.04
C PRO A 151 20.63 5.95 -0.65
N PHE A 152 20.76 6.10 -1.96
CA PHE A 152 22.03 5.83 -2.65
C PHE A 152 23.15 6.71 -2.10
N SER A 153 22.89 8.00 -1.90
CA SER A 153 23.85 8.95 -1.32
C SER A 153 24.32 8.53 0.06
N TYR A 154 23.44 7.93 0.87
CA TYR A 154 23.81 7.38 2.17
C TYR A 154 24.73 6.16 2.02
N TYR A 155 24.37 5.18 1.18
CA TYR A 155 25.19 3.98 1.01
C TYR A 155 26.58 4.29 0.45
N ILE A 156 26.69 5.18 -0.54
CA ILE A 156 28.01 5.53 -1.09
C ILE A 156 28.90 6.32 -0.13
N THR A 157 28.39 6.80 1.01
CA THR A 157 29.22 7.45 2.03
C THR A 157 29.82 6.46 3.03
N ASP A 158 29.33 5.21 3.07
CA ASP A 158 29.84 4.18 3.96
C ASP A 158 31.08 3.50 3.31
N PRO A 159 32.21 3.37 4.04
CA PRO A 159 33.45 2.79 3.52
C PRO A 159 33.29 1.39 2.89
N PHE A 160 32.35 0.58 3.37
CA PHE A 160 32.08 -0.75 2.79
C PHE A 160 31.67 -0.64 1.31
N TYR A 161 30.80 0.32 0.97
CA TYR A 161 30.31 0.49 -0.40
C TYR A 161 31.28 1.21 -1.31
N GLN A 162 32.29 1.90 -0.75
CA GLN A 162 33.35 2.58 -1.51
C GLN A 162 34.53 1.67 -1.87
N SER A 163 34.54 0.43 -1.38
CA SER A 163 35.68 -0.48 -1.51
C SER A 163 36.03 -0.84 -2.96
N ASP A 164 35.02 -1.13 -3.79
CA ASP A 164 35.18 -1.44 -5.21
C ASP A 164 33.89 -1.23 -6.02
N ALA A 165 33.97 -1.41 -7.34
CA ALA A 165 32.83 -1.24 -8.25
C ALA A 165 31.66 -2.20 -7.95
N LEU A 166 31.93 -3.40 -7.43
CA LEU A 166 30.92 -4.39 -7.13
C LEU A 166 30.12 -4.01 -5.89
N HIS A 167 30.78 -3.45 -4.88
CA HIS A 167 30.13 -2.87 -3.70
C HIS A 167 29.29 -1.64 -4.05
N VAL A 168 29.75 -0.79 -4.99
CA VAL A 168 28.92 0.30 -5.53
C VAL A 168 27.67 -0.25 -6.24
N ILE A 169 27.80 -1.33 -7.02
CA ILE A 169 26.66 -2.00 -7.64
C ILE A 169 25.68 -2.52 -6.57
N LEU A 170 26.18 -3.11 -5.48
CA LEU A 170 25.33 -3.50 -4.36
C LEU A 170 24.60 -2.31 -3.74
N ALA A 171 25.26 -1.15 -3.57
CA ALA A 171 24.62 0.08 -3.09
C ALA A 171 23.47 0.51 -4.01
N VAL A 172 23.67 0.46 -5.34
CA VAL A 172 22.60 0.70 -6.33
C VAL A 172 21.45 -0.30 -6.15
N GLY A 173 21.79 -1.59 -5.99
CA GLY A 173 20.82 -2.65 -5.73
C GLY A 173 19.97 -2.35 -4.50
N ILE A 174 20.58 -2.03 -3.36
CA ILE A 174 19.86 -1.74 -2.12
C ILE A 174 19.05 -0.43 -2.24
N ALA A 175 19.62 0.63 -2.81
CA ALA A 175 18.92 1.91 -2.99
C ALA A 175 17.70 1.79 -3.92
N SER A 176 17.76 0.92 -4.94
CA SER A 176 16.62 0.68 -5.84
C SER A 176 15.44 -0.03 -5.17
N ALA A 177 15.63 -0.65 -4.00
CA ALA A 177 14.55 -1.27 -3.23
C ALA A 177 13.50 -0.25 -2.74
N TYR A 178 13.89 1.02 -2.56
CA TYR A 178 13.01 2.07 -2.08
C TYR A 178 11.96 2.46 -3.12
N PRO A 179 12.33 2.96 -4.32
CA PRO A 179 11.35 3.20 -5.37
C PRO A 179 10.59 1.92 -5.71
N LEU A 180 11.23 0.76 -5.76
CA LEU A 180 10.56 -0.53 -5.98
C LEU A 180 9.38 -0.74 -5.02
N SER A 181 9.59 -0.49 -3.73
CA SER A 181 8.60 -0.67 -2.68
C SER A 181 7.43 0.29 -2.78
N TRP A 182 7.70 1.56 -3.10
CA TRP A 182 6.65 2.55 -3.36
C TRP A 182 5.77 2.14 -4.53
N HIS A 183 6.39 1.73 -5.63
CA HIS A 183 5.66 1.25 -6.80
C HIS A 183 4.82 0.02 -6.47
N LEU A 184 5.37 -0.91 -5.70
CA LEU A 184 4.67 -2.15 -5.32
C LEU A 184 3.47 -1.86 -4.40
N ALA A 185 3.61 -0.96 -3.44
CA ALA A 185 2.50 -0.54 -2.59
C ALA A 185 1.40 0.17 -3.39
N LEU A 186 1.77 1.10 -4.28
CA LEU A 186 0.80 1.93 -5.01
C LEU A 186 0.11 1.16 -6.14
N VAL A 187 0.83 0.29 -6.85
CA VAL A 187 0.22 -0.55 -7.89
C VAL A 187 -0.74 -1.58 -7.30
N SER A 188 -0.59 -1.92 -6.01
CA SER A 188 -1.48 -2.85 -5.32
C SER A 188 -2.88 -2.28 -5.06
N LEU A 189 -3.09 -0.96 -5.18
CA LEU A 189 -4.41 -0.35 -5.04
C LEU A 189 -5.39 -0.90 -6.11
N PRO A 190 -6.64 -1.22 -5.73
CA PRO A 190 -7.58 -1.89 -6.63
C PRO A 190 -7.96 -1.00 -7.82
N ILE A 191 -7.82 -1.52 -9.04
CA ILE A 191 -8.41 -0.88 -10.22
C ILE A 191 -9.87 -1.32 -10.33
N GLY A 192 -10.80 -0.42 -10.02
CA GLY A 192 -12.22 -0.72 -10.16
C GLY A 192 -13.09 0.52 -10.03
N ARG A 193 -14.36 0.38 -10.42
CA ARG A 193 -15.38 1.44 -10.37
C ARG A 193 -15.39 2.15 -9.02
N TYR A 194 -15.41 1.40 -7.92
CA TYR A 194 -15.49 1.97 -6.57
C TYR A 194 -14.25 2.75 -6.16
N PHE A 195 -13.05 2.27 -6.52
CA PHE A 195 -11.82 3.00 -6.23
C PHE A 195 -11.67 4.25 -7.08
N ARG A 196 -12.08 4.19 -8.34
CA ARG A 196 -12.16 5.34 -9.24
C ARG A 196 -13.06 6.43 -8.65
N ASP A 197 -14.23 6.05 -8.16
CA ASP A 197 -15.20 6.97 -7.57
C ASP A 197 -14.67 7.61 -6.24
N LEU A 198 -13.77 6.92 -5.52
CA LEU A 198 -13.03 7.49 -4.39
C LEU A 198 -12.04 8.56 -4.86
N LEU A 199 -11.17 8.23 -5.83
CA LEU A 199 -10.15 9.14 -6.33
C LEU A 199 -10.70 10.34 -7.13
N GLY A 200 -11.93 10.25 -7.63
CA GLY A 200 -12.50 11.24 -8.54
C GLY A 200 -11.79 11.28 -9.90
N TRP A 201 -11.07 10.22 -10.27
CA TRP A 201 -10.32 10.14 -11.53
C TRP A 201 -11.15 9.47 -12.63
N PRO A 202 -10.95 9.83 -13.92
CA PRO A 202 -11.44 9.05 -15.04
C PRO A 202 -10.87 7.62 -15.07
N GLU A 203 -11.63 6.67 -15.62
CA GLU A 203 -11.23 5.26 -15.69
C GLU A 203 -9.94 5.06 -16.51
N ASP A 204 -9.85 5.72 -17.67
CA ASP A 204 -8.65 5.72 -18.52
C ASP A 204 -7.42 6.22 -17.78
N GLN A 205 -7.57 7.21 -16.90
CA GLN A 205 -6.49 7.73 -16.08
C GLN A 205 -6.03 6.71 -15.03
N VAL A 206 -6.95 6.10 -14.27
CA VAL A 206 -6.59 5.07 -13.27
C VAL A 206 -5.85 3.91 -13.93
N PHE A 207 -6.33 3.44 -15.09
CA PHE A 207 -5.66 2.38 -15.85
C PHE A 207 -4.29 2.80 -16.40
N ARG A 208 -4.15 4.06 -16.87
CA ARG A 208 -2.88 4.59 -17.35
C ARG A 208 -1.85 4.65 -16.22
N VAL A 209 -2.23 5.20 -15.07
CA VAL A 209 -1.36 5.29 -13.89
C VAL A 209 -0.96 3.90 -13.42
N HIS A 210 -1.91 2.97 -13.26
CA HIS A 210 -1.58 1.61 -12.82
C HIS A 210 -0.60 0.89 -13.77
N LYS A 211 -0.74 1.06 -15.10
CA LYS A 211 0.22 0.51 -16.07
C LYS A 211 1.60 1.15 -15.94
N LEU A 212 1.65 2.48 -15.77
CA LEU A 212 2.90 3.20 -15.56
C LEU A 212 3.61 2.69 -14.30
N LEU A 213 2.88 2.58 -13.19
CA LEU A 213 3.39 2.02 -11.93
C LEU A 213 3.89 0.59 -12.11
N GLY A 214 3.12 -0.26 -12.79
CA GLY A 214 3.48 -1.67 -13.02
C GLY A 214 4.73 -1.83 -13.89
N TRP A 215 4.94 -1.00 -14.91
CA TRP A 215 6.16 -1.09 -15.72
C TRP A 215 7.39 -0.53 -15.00
N ASN A 216 7.24 0.58 -14.27
CA ASN A 216 8.32 1.11 -13.44
C ASN A 216 8.69 0.15 -12.32
N LEU A 217 7.71 -0.54 -11.72
CA LEU A 217 7.94 -1.63 -10.76
C LEU A 217 8.88 -2.69 -11.35
N VAL A 218 8.58 -3.18 -12.56
CA VAL A 218 9.40 -4.18 -13.25
C VAL A 218 10.81 -3.67 -13.51
N ALA A 219 10.94 -2.41 -13.95
CA ALA A 219 12.25 -1.80 -14.18
C ALA A 219 13.10 -1.72 -12.91
N TRP A 220 12.53 -1.21 -11.80
CA TRP A 220 13.23 -1.14 -10.52
C TRP A 220 13.55 -2.52 -9.95
N ALA A 221 12.64 -3.49 -10.13
CA ALA A 221 12.89 -4.86 -9.70
C ALA A 221 14.05 -5.50 -10.48
N ALA A 222 14.15 -5.22 -11.79
CA ALA A 222 15.26 -5.69 -12.60
C ALA A 222 16.60 -5.10 -12.14
N VAL A 223 16.66 -3.79 -11.84
CA VAL A 223 17.86 -3.14 -11.28
C VAL A 223 18.22 -3.76 -9.93
N HIS A 224 17.26 -3.86 -9.01
CA HIS A 224 17.45 -4.43 -7.68
C HIS A 224 17.97 -5.86 -7.73
N ALA A 225 17.27 -6.75 -8.44
CA ALA A 225 17.58 -8.17 -8.51
C ALA A 225 18.90 -8.42 -9.23
N SER A 226 19.17 -7.72 -10.34
CA SER A 226 20.42 -7.91 -11.09
C SER A 226 21.65 -7.45 -10.32
N ALA A 227 21.57 -6.29 -9.65
CA ALA A 227 22.66 -5.77 -8.84
C ALA A 227 22.99 -6.70 -7.66
N GLN A 228 21.97 -7.13 -6.90
CA GLN A 228 22.19 -8.06 -5.79
C GLN A 228 22.66 -9.43 -6.26
N LEU A 229 22.11 -9.96 -7.34
CA LEU A 229 22.54 -11.25 -7.90
C LEU A 229 23.99 -11.19 -8.38
N LEU A 230 24.39 -10.12 -9.08
CA LEU A 230 25.76 -9.94 -9.55
C LEU A 230 26.74 -9.87 -8.38
N TYR A 231 26.45 -9.06 -7.35
CA TYR A 231 27.26 -8.99 -6.14
C TYR A 231 27.41 -10.38 -5.50
N THR A 232 26.29 -11.06 -5.32
CA THR A 232 26.21 -12.35 -4.64
C THR A 232 26.97 -13.46 -5.36
N LEU A 233 26.84 -13.54 -6.69
CA LEU A 233 27.51 -14.54 -7.52
C LEU A 233 29.03 -14.37 -7.52
N VAL A 234 29.53 -13.14 -7.42
CA VAL A 234 30.97 -12.83 -7.49
C VAL A 234 31.63 -12.91 -6.12
N GLN A 235 31.06 -12.29 -5.08
CA GLN A 235 31.71 -12.20 -3.75
C GLN A 235 31.49 -13.45 -2.89
N THR A 236 30.37 -14.15 -3.07
CA THR A 236 30.01 -15.30 -2.23
C THR A 236 29.65 -16.51 -3.10
N PRO A 237 30.63 -17.07 -3.85
CA PRO A 237 30.41 -18.28 -4.63
C PRO A 237 30.01 -19.42 -3.69
N GLY A 238 28.71 -19.73 -3.68
CA GLY A 238 28.14 -20.75 -2.80
C GLY A 238 27.12 -20.26 -1.77
N ILE A 239 26.73 -18.97 -1.72
CA ILE A 239 25.62 -18.54 -0.84
C ILE A 239 24.29 -19.22 -1.19
N LEU A 240 24.15 -19.65 -2.46
CA LEU A 240 23.01 -20.45 -2.92
C LEU A 240 23.10 -21.91 -2.50
N ARG A 241 24.27 -22.38 -2.03
CA ARG A 241 24.40 -23.69 -1.41
C ARG A 241 23.86 -23.56 0.01
N LEU A 242 22.78 -24.27 0.30
CA LEU A 242 22.15 -24.39 1.62
C LEU A 242 23.22 -24.83 2.63
N ARG A 243 23.84 -23.90 3.35
CA ARG A 243 24.92 -24.22 4.30
C ARG A 243 24.39 -24.65 5.66
N SER A 244 23.21 -24.14 6.06
CA SER A 244 22.36 -24.72 7.10
C SER A 244 20.98 -24.05 7.01
N ALA A 245 19.93 -24.71 7.48
CA ALA A 245 18.59 -24.10 7.63
C ALA A 245 18.57 -23.03 8.73
N GLU A 246 19.53 -23.05 9.65
CA GLU A 246 19.53 -22.21 10.86
C GLU A 246 19.91 -20.75 10.56
N ASP A 247 20.63 -20.51 9.46
CA ASP A 247 21.03 -19.19 8.98
C ASP A 247 19.91 -18.58 8.12
N GLY A 248 18.89 -18.01 8.77
CA GLY A 248 17.73 -17.40 8.11
C GLY A 248 18.04 -16.29 7.08
N GLU A 249 19.28 -15.81 6.99
CA GLU A 249 19.77 -14.91 5.93
C GLU A 249 19.56 -15.47 4.52
N HIS A 250 19.73 -16.79 4.32
CA HIS A 250 19.53 -17.42 3.01
C HIS A 250 18.09 -17.27 2.51
N LEU A 251 17.11 -17.18 3.42
CA LEU A 251 15.70 -17.03 3.06
C LEU A 251 15.41 -15.65 2.47
N LEU A 252 16.13 -14.59 2.87
CA LEU A 252 16.01 -13.29 2.22
C LEU A 252 16.34 -13.42 0.72
N TYR A 253 17.44 -14.10 0.39
CA TYR A 253 17.84 -14.32 -1.00
C TYR A 253 16.87 -15.23 -1.75
N TYR A 254 16.39 -16.32 -1.13
CA TYR A 254 15.43 -17.22 -1.77
C TYR A 254 14.09 -16.54 -2.05
N PHE A 255 13.52 -15.82 -1.07
CA PHE A 255 12.30 -15.06 -1.29
C PHE A 255 12.53 -13.90 -2.27
N GLY A 256 13.73 -13.32 -2.33
CA GLY A 256 14.10 -12.31 -3.33
C GLY A 256 14.07 -12.87 -4.76
N ILE A 257 14.73 -14.01 -4.98
CA ILE A 257 14.72 -14.72 -6.27
C ILE A 257 13.30 -15.16 -6.64
N LEU A 258 12.55 -15.74 -5.70
CA LEU A 258 11.16 -16.13 -5.91
C LEU A 258 10.29 -14.93 -6.28
N THR A 259 10.42 -13.81 -5.57
CA THR A 259 9.67 -12.59 -5.87
C THR A 259 10.00 -12.05 -7.26
N ALA A 260 11.29 -12.02 -7.63
CA ALA A 260 11.72 -11.58 -8.96
C ALA A 260 11.17 -12.50 -10.07
N ALA A 261 11.20 -13.82 -9.86
CA ALA A 261 10.65 -14.79 -10.81
C ALA A 261 9.13 -14.65 -10.96
N LEU A 262 8.40 -14.53 -9.85
CA LEU A 262 6.94 -14.31 -9.85
C LEU A 262 6.59 -12.99 -10.54
N LEU A 263 7.34 -11.92 -10.28
CA LEU A 263 7.12 -10.62 -10.91
C LEU A 263 7.40 -10.66 -12.42
N ALA A 264 8.47 -11.35 -12.85
CA ALA A 264 8.75 -11.55 -14.27
C ALA A 264 7.64 -12.33 -14.97
N ALA A 265 7.16 -13.43 -14.37
CA ALA A 265 6.02 -14.19 -14.87
C ALA A 265 4.73 -13.33 -14.92
N HIS A 266 4.49 -12.52 -13.90
CA HIS A 266 3.36 -11.61 -13.83
C HIS A 266 3.42 -10.51 -14.91
N ALA A 267 4.61 -9.95 -15.15
CA ALA A 267 4.84 -8.96 -16.20
C ALA A 267 4.67 -9.56 -17.60
N LEU A 268 5.12 -10.80 -17.81
CA LEU A 268 4.89 -11.55 -19.05
C LEU A 268 3.40 -11.80 -19.27
N LEU A 269 2.66 -12.23 -18.24
CA LEU A 269 1.20 -12.37 -18.30
C LEU A 269 0.53 -11.04 -18.69
N ALA A 270 0.94 -9.92 -18.08
CA ALA A 270 0.43 -8.59 -18.39
C ALA A 270 0.75 -8.14 -19.82
N ARG A 271 1.92 -8.49 -20.35
CA ARG A 271 2.32 -8.25 -21.75
C ARG A 271 1.48 -9.06 -22.73
N CYS A 272 1.25 -10.33 -22.40
CA CYS A 272 0.52 -11.29 -23.26
C CYS A 272 -1.00 -11.15 -23.18
N ARG A 273 -1.56 -10.21 -22.40
CA ARG A 273 -3.01 -10.01 -22.19
C ARG A 273 -3.84 -9.83 -23.46
N ARG A 274 -3.22 -9.46 -24.59
CA ARG A 274 -3.90 -9.29 -25.88
C ARG A 274 -4.18 -10.62 -26.59
N SER A 275 -3.51 -11.71 -26.20
CA SER A 275 -3.75 -13.04 -26.76
C SER A 275 -5.16 -13.52 -26.44
N GLU A 276 -5.92 -13.92 -27.47
CA GLU A 276 -7.31 -14.41 -27.33
C GLU A 276 -7.44 -15.55 -26.31
N ARG A 277 -6.47 -16.48 -26.31
CA ARG A 277 -6.44 -17.62 -25.37
C ARG A 277 -6.36 -17.17 -23.90
N LEU A 278 -5.67 -16.06 -23.63
CA LEU A 278 -5.46 -15.57 -22.27
C LEU A 278 -6.56 -14.63 -21.80
N GLN A 279 -7.29 -13.96 -22.71
CA GLN A 279 -8.30 -12.97 -22.31
C GLN A 279 -9.36 -13.53 -21.36
N ALA A 280 -9.77 -14.78 -21.55
CA ALA A 280 -10.78 -15.45 -20.74
C ALA A 280 -10.36 -15.59 -19.26
N CYS A 281 -9.10 -15.96 -19.00
CA CYS A 281 -8.60 -16.21 -17.64
C CYS A 281 -7.69 -15.09 -17.10
N PHE A 282 -7.32 -14.10 -17.92
CA PHE A 282 -6.33 -13.08 -17.59
C PHE A 282 -6.63 -12.38 -16.27
N ARG A 283 -7.88 -11.97 -16.03
CA ARG A 283 -8.25 -11.24 -14.80
C ARG A 283 -8.00 -12.07 -13.54
N GLN A 284 -8.34 -13.35 -13.56
CA GLN A 284 -8.13 -14.23 -12.42
C GLN A 284 -6.65 -14.54 -12.23
N ALA A 285 -5.95 -14.93 -13.30
CA ALA A 285 -4.53 -15.22 -13.27
C ALA A 285 -3.71 -14.00 -12.82
N HIS A 286 -4.07 -12.80 -13.28
CA HIS A 286 -3.41 -11.56 -12.88
C HIS A 286 -3.64 -11.24 -11.40
N ARG A 287 -4.86 -11.45 -10.87
CA ARG A 287 -5.13 -11.22 -9.43
C ARG A 287 -4.37 -12.19 -8.54
N VAL A 288 -4.39 -13.48 -8.88
CA VAL A 288 -3.68 -14.51 -8.14
C VAL A 288 -2.18 -14.28 -8.21
N GLY A 289 -1.65 -13.97 -9.40
CA GLY A 289 -0.24 -13.64 -9.59
C GLY A 289 0.19 -12.39 -8.82
N ALA A 290 -0.62 -11.33 -8.82
CA ALA A 290 -0.33 -10.12 -8.05
C ALA A 290 -0.31 -10.41 -6.54
N LEU A 291 -1.27 -11.18 -6.01
CA LEU A 291 -1.27 -11.57 -4.60
C LEU A 291 -0.02 -12.40 -4.25
N ALA A 292 0.35 -13.36 -5.11
CA ALA A 292 1.55 -14.17 -4.90
C ALA A 292 2.82 -13.32 -4.88
N VAL A 293 2.96 -12.35 -5.81
CA VAL A 293 4.07 -11.39 -5.82
C VAL A 293 4.11 -10.57 -4.54
N LEU A 294 2.96 -10.05 -4.09
CA LEU A 294 2.90 -9.23 -2.87
C LEU A 294 3.26 -10.04 -1.62
N LEU A 295 2.75 -11.27 -1.47
CA LEU A 295 3.07 -12.13 -0.33
C LEU A 295 4.55 -12.52 -0.33
N ALA A 296 5.10 -12.91 -1.49
CA ALA A 296 6.52 -13.21 -1.62
C ALA A 296 7.38 -11.97 -1.30
N ALA A 297 7.00 -10.79 -1.78
CA ALA A 297 7.69 -9.53 -1.48
C ALA A 297 7.66 -9.19 0.01
N THR A 298 6.53 -9.43 0.70
CA THR A 298 6.46 -9.23 2.16
C THR A 298 7.30 -10.23 2.95
N ALA A 299 7.45 -11.46 2.46
CA ALA A 299 8.35 -12.44 3.07
C ALA A 299 9.82 -12.06 2.82
N HIS A 300 10.15 -11.62 1.60
CA HIS A 300 11.48 -11.13 1.25
C HIS A 300 11.88 -9.88 2.05
N TRP A 301 10.94 -8.96 2.23
CA TRP A 301 11.17 -7.67 2.86
C TRP A 301 10.04 -7.35 3.83
N TRP A 302 10.19 -7.78 5.08
CA TRP A 302 9.17 -7.73 6.12
C TRP A 302 8.55 -6.36 6.37
N PRO A 303 9.32 -5.25 6.35
CA PRO A 303 8.77 -3.91 6.46
C PRO A 303 7.67 -3.63 5.42
N PHE A 304 7.72 -4.28 4.26
CA PHE A 304 6.78 -4.04 3.17
C PHE A 304 5.30 -4.18 3.57
N ALA A 305 5.01 -5.11 4.48
CA ALA A 305 3.64 -5.37 4.91
C ALA A 305 2.95 -4.13 5.50
N LEU A 306 3.69 -3.20 6.11
CA LEU A 306 3.12 -1.96 6.67
C LEU A 306 2.61 -1.03 5.55
N PHE A 307 3.26 -1.02 4.39
CA PHE A 307 2.81 -0.23 3.24
C PHE A 307 1.57 -0.81 2.57
N LEU A 308 1.28 -2.09 2.81
CA LEU A 308 0.11 -2.78 2.25
C LEU A 308 -1.15 -2.63 3.10
N VAL A 309 -1.06 -2.05 4.30
CA VAL A 309 -2.22 -1.80 5.17
C VAL A 309 -3.29 -0.96 4.45
N PRO A 310 -3.00 0.22 3.86
CA PRO A 310 -4.03 0.98 3.18
C PRO A 310 -4.57 0.31 1.90
N PRO A 311 -3.74 -0.26 1.00
CA PRO A 311 -4.25 -1.04 -0.13
C PRO A 311 -5.15 -2.21 0.27
N ALA A 312 -4.77 -3.00 1.28
CA ALA A 312 -5.60 -4.09 1.80
C ALA A 312 -6.96 -3.58 2.31
N SER A 313 -6.95 -2.42 2.97
CA SER A 313 -8.16 -1.76 3.48
C SER A 313 -9.11 -1.36 2.37
N VAL A 314 -8.59 -0.74 1.30
CA VAL A 314 -9.40 -0.36 0.14
C VAL A 314 -9.91 -1.60 -0.59
N HIS A 315 -9.11 -2.64 -0.77
CA HIS A 315 -9.57 -3.91 -1.34
C HIS A 315 -10.70 -4.53 -0.53
N GLY A 316 -10.56 -4.61 0.79
CA GLY A 316 -11.60 -5.15 1.68
C GLY A 316 -12.92 -4.37 1.56
N ALA A 317 -12.85 -3.03 1.55
CA ALA A 317 -14.04 -2.18 1.39
C ALA A 317 -14.70 -2.34 0.00
N VAL A 318 -13.90 -2.39 -1.06
CA VAL A 318 -14.38 -2.57 -2.44
C VAL A 318 -15.03 -3.94 -2.63
N LEU A 319 -14.45 -5.00 -2.07
CA LEU A 319 -14.99 -6.36 -2.10
C LEU A 319 -16.30 -6.47 -1.32
N ALA A 320 -16.32 -5.95 -0.09
CA ALA A 320 -17.53 -5.91 0.74
C ALA A 320 -18.67 -5.17 0.04
N ARG A 321 -18.38 -4.03 -0.60
CA ARG A 321 -19.38 -3.27 -1.35
C ARG A 321 -19.94 -4.05 -2.53
N GLY A 322 -19.07 -4.72 -3.29
CA GLY A 322 -19.50 -5.55 -4.42
C GLY A 322 -20.44 -6.69 -3.98
N LEU A 323 -20.13 -7.35 -2.86
CA LEU A 323 -20.96 -8.42 -2.32
C LEU A 323 -22.32 -7.89 -1.85
N LEU A 324 -22.34 -6.78 -1.10
CA LEU A 324 -23.59 -6.18 -0.59
C LEU A 324 -24.54 -5.77 -1.73
N GLN A 325 -24.01 -5.20 -2.81
CA GLN A 325 -24.82 -4.84 -3.97
C GLN A 325 -25.45 -6.06 -4.65
N HIS A 326 -24.71 -7.16 -4.74
CA HIS A 326 -25.22 -8.40 -5.32
C HIS A 326 -26.28 -9.05 -4.41
N SER A 327 -25.99 -9.14 -3.10
CA SER A 327 -26.86 -9.84 -2.14
C SER A 327 -28.15 -9.10 -1.84
N PHE A 328 -28.12 -7.76 -1.74
CA PHE A 328 -29.28 -6.98 -1.32
C PHE A 328 -30.06 -6.34 -2.49
N ARG A 329 -29.68 -6.59 -3.76
CA ARG A 329 -30.23 -5.93 -4.98
C ARG A 329 -30.40 -4.42 -4.80
N ALA A 330 -29.53 -3.81 -4.00
CA ALA A 330 -29.81 -2.54 -3.37
C ALA A 330 -29.38 -1.39 -4.27
N ASP A 331 -30.33 -0.79 -4.98
CA ASP A 331 -30.19 0.58 -5.51
C ASP A 331 -29.77 1.56 -4.38
N LEU A 332 -30.06 1.22 -3.12
CA LEU A 332 -29.63 1.92 -1.90
C LEU A 332 -28.11 1.96 -1.70
N ALA A 333 -27.34 0.94 -2.14
CA ALA A 333 -25.88 0.91 -2.04
C ALA A 333 -25.20 1.60 -3.25
N ALA A 334 -25.91 1.74 -4.36
CA ALA A 334 -25.44 2.47 -5.54
C ALA A 334 -25.46 3.99 -5.33
N GLY A 335 -26.40 4.51 -4.53
CA GLY A 335 -26.60 5.95 -4.33
C GLY A 335 -25.82 6.63 -3.20
N ARG A 336 -25.08 5.90 -2.36
CA ARG A 336 -24.48 6.46 -1.12
C ARG A 336 -22.95 6.37 -1.09
N PRO A 337 -22.24 7.29 -1.74
CA PRO A 337 -20.77 7.35 -1.64
C PRO A 337 -20.29 7.57 -0.18
N ARG A 338 -21.05 8.25 0.69
CA ARG A 338 -20.72 8.35 2.12
C ARG A 338 -20.47 6.99 2.80
N LEU A 339 -21.24 5.97 2.41
CA LEU A 339 -21.08 4.61 2.95
C LEU A 339 -19.71 4.02 2.59
N LEU A 340 -19.22 4.26 1.37
CA LEU A 340 -17.90 3.78 0.99
C LEU A 340 -16.78 4.45 1.80
N GLY A 341 -16.91 5.74 2.12
CA GLY A 341 -15.98 6.42 3.04
C GLY A 341 -15.95 5.76 4.42
N ALA A 342 -17.14 5.50 5.00
CA ALA A 342 -17.25 4.82 6.29
C ALA A 342 -16.69 3.39 6.26
N MET A 343 -16.95 2.63 5.18
CA MET A 343 -16.41 1.29 4.98
C MET A 343 -14.86 1.31 4.89
N VAL A 344 -14.29 2.23 4.10
CA VAL A 344 -12.82 2.37 4.00
C VAL A 344 -12.20 2.74 5.34
N PHE A 345 -12.82 3.65 6.10
CA PHE A 345 -12.34 4.01 7.43
C PHE A 345 -12.37 2.82 8.40
N ALA A 346 -13.48 2.08 8.44
CA ALA A 346 -13.61 0.88 9.26
C ALA A 346 -12.61 -0.22 8.86
N ALA A 347 -12.41 -0.43 7.55
CA ALA A 347 -11.39 -1.34 7.04
C ALA A 347 -9.98 -0.96 7.48
N LEU A 348 -9.64 0.34 7.40
CA LEU A 348 -8.33 0.84 7.78
C LEU A 348 -8.07 0.66 9.27
N LEU A 349 -9.03 1.03 10.11
CA LEU A 349 -8.92 0.81 11.56
C LEU A 349 -8.77 -0.67 11.91
N SER A 350 -9.57 -1.54 11.28
CA SER A 350 -9.52 -2.99 11.45
C SER A 350 -8.16 -3.57 11.04
N SER A 351 -7.63 -3.16 9.87
CA SER A 351 -6.30 -3.58 9.42
C SER A 351 -5.21 -3.13 10.38
N LEU A 352 -5.23 -1.87 10.85
CA LEU A 352 -4.24 -1.36 11.81
C LEU A 352 -4.23 -2.18 13.10
N VAL A 353 -5.41 -2.55 13.62
CA VAL A 353 -5.52 -3.41 14.81
C VAL A 353 -4.93 -4.78 14.53
N VAL A 354 -5.29 -5.44 13.41
CA VAL A 354 -4.76 -6.76 13.08
C VAL A 354 -3.25 -6.72 12.86
N THR A 355 -2.73 -5.72 12.14
CA THR A 355 -1.30 -5.54 11.95
C THR A 355 -0.59 -5.37 13.29
N ALA A 356 -1.14 -4.58 14.22
CA ALA A 356 -0.58 -4.42 15.56
C ALA A 356 -0.58 -5.72 16.38
N LEU A 357 -1.66 -6.51 16.31
CA LEU A 357 -1.73 -7.80 16.97
C LEU A 357 -0.71 -8.79 16.39
N VAL A 358 -0.56 -8.84 15.07
CA VAL A 358 0.42 -9.70 14.39
C VAL A 358 1.85 -9.25 14.72
N TRP A 359 2.13 -7.95 14.79
CA TRP A 359 3.44 -7.42 15.18
C TRP A 359 3.77 -7.71 16.65
N ARG A 360 2.79 -7.60 17.54
CA ARG A 360 2.94 -7.99 18.95
C ARG A 360 3.18 -9.49 19.09
N TRP A 361 2.48 -10.31 18.31
CA TRP A 361 2.71 -11.75 18.29
C TRP A 361 4.12 -12.06 17.77
N ARG A 362 4.54 -11.43 16.66
CA ARG A 362 5.91 -11.52 16.15
C ARG A 362 6.93 -11.23 17.23
N GLU A 363 6.81 -10.10 17.91
CA GLU A 363 7.70 -9.72 19.02
C GLU A 363 7.75 -10.80 20.11
N SER A 364 6.60 -11.30 20.57
CA SER A 364 6.55 -12.33 21.61
C SER A 364 7.23 -13.66 21.22
N VAL A 365 7.28 -13.96 19.92
CA VAL A 365 7.98 -15.13 19.40
C VAL A 365 9.47 -14.83 19.23
N MET A 366 9.82 -13.69 18.62
CA MET A 366 11.21 -13.33 18.31
C MET A 366 12.06 -12.96 19.53
N LEU A 367 11.45 -12.59 20.66
CA LEU A 367 12.16 -12.33 21.92
C LEU A 367 12.46 -13.59 22.73
N LYS A 368 12.13 -14.79 22.24
CA LYS A 368 12.52 -16.04 22.91
C LYS A 368 13.97 -16.40 22.55
N PRO A 369 14.78 -16.91 23.50
CA PRO A 369 16.16 -17.33 23.21
C PRO A 369 16.29 -18.39 22.11
N GLU A 370 15.26 -19.23 21.95
CA GLU A 370 15.19 -20.30 20.96
C GLU A 370 14.42 -19.88 19.70
N ALA A 371 14.16 -18.58 19.51
CA ALA A 371 13.42 -18.10 18.36
C ALA A 371 14.16 -18.40 17.06
N SER A 372 13.48 -19.08 16.16
CA SER A 372 14.01 -19.34 14.83
C SER A 372 13.91 -18.10 13.93
N ALA A 373 14.97 -17.82 13.17
CA ALA A 373 14.96 -16.75 12.16
C ALA A 373 13.85 -16.96 11.09
N TYR A 374 13.40 -18.20 10.86
CA TYR A 374 12.26 -18.52 9.99
C TYR A 374 10.97 -17.80 10.40
N ALA A 375 10.73 -17.64 11.71
CA ALA A 375 9.49 -17.08 12.21
C ALA A 375 9.29 -15.64 11.70
N ALA A 376 10.37 -14.90 11.50
CA ALA A 376 10.31 -13.52 11.02
C ALA A 376 9.79 -13.38 9.57
N PHE A 377 9.85 -14.45 8.76
CA PHE A 377 9.32 -14.49 7.39
C PHE A 377 7.83 -14.81 7.31
N VAL A 378 7.23 -15.31 8.40
CA VAL A 378 5.82 -15.76 8.43
C VAL A 378 4.88 -14.61 8.79
N PHE A 379 5.27 -13.77 9.74
CA PHE A 379 4.40 -12.70 10.25
C PHE A 379 4.04 -11.62 9.24
N PRO A 380 4.93 -11.15 8.34
CA PRO A 380 4.57 -10.09 7.39
C PRO A 380 3.50 -10.53 6.38
N PRO A 381 3.62 -11.69 5.69
CA PRO A 381 2.52 -12.21 4.87
C PRO A 381 1.23 -12.44 5.66
N LEU A 382 1.35 -12.97 6.89
CA LEU A 382 0.19 -13.18 7.77
C LEU A 382 -0.54 -11.87 8.10
N SER A 383 0.21 -10.79 8.37
CA SER A 383 -0.35 -9.47 8.61
C SER A 383 -1.14 -8.95 7.41
N VAL A 384 -0.64 -9.13 6.19
CA VAL A 384 -1.34 -8.71 4.97
C VAL A 384 -2.62 -9.52 4.76
N LEU A 385 -2.57 -10.84 4.92
CA LEU A 385 -3.75 -11.70 4.80
C LEU A 385 -4.80 -11.37 5.89
N GLY A 386 -4.36 -11.19 7.13
CA GLY A 386 -5.21 -10.79 8.24
C GLY A 386 -5.84 -9.41 8.03
N SER A 387 -5.08 -8.45 7.51
CA SER A 387 -5.55 -7.11 7.18
C SER A 387 -6.61 -7.15 6.08
N LEU A 388 -6.41 -7.94 5.03
CA LEU A 388 -7.39 -8.10 3.94
C LEU A 388 -8.71 -8.71 4.45
N LEU A 389 -8.62 -9.80 5.23
CA LEU A 389 -9.79 -10.47 5.78
C LEU A 389 -10.56 -9.57 6.76
N SER A 390 -9.86 -8.97 7.72
CA SER A 390 -10.48 -8.10 8.72
C SER A 390 -11.05 -6.82 8.12
N SER A 391 -10.42 -6.28 7.08
CA SER A 391 -10.94 -5.15 6.30
C SER A 391 -12.26 -5.48 5.62
N PHE A 392 -12.32 -6.65 4.98
CA PHE A 392 -13.53 -7.13 4.33
C PHE A 392 -14.67 -7.29 5.35
N LEU A 393 -14.41 -7.97 6.48
CA LEU A 393 -15.40 -8.22 7.51
C LEU A 393 -15.92 -6.92 8.14
N ALA A 394 -15.02 -6.00 8.52
CA ALA A 394 -15.40 -4.71 9.10
C ALA A 394 -16.22 -3.87 8.12
N SER A 395 -15.79 -3.80 6.86
CA SER A 395 -16.52 -3.10 5.81
C SER A 395 -17.90 -3.70 5.54
N PHE A 396 -17.97 -5.04 5.49
CA PHE A 396 -19.22 -5.75 5.27
C PHE A 396 -20.19 -5.50 6.40
N ALA A 397 -19.75 -5.54 7.66
CA ALA A 397 -20.58 -5.24 8.83
C ALA A 397 -21.16 -3.82 8.76
N VAL A 398 -20.32 -2.80 8.50
CA VAL A 398 -20.77 -1.40 8.35
C VAL A 398 -21.80 -1.26 7.22
N GLY A 399 -21.53 -1.88 6.08
CA GLY A 399 -22.45 -1.85 4.94
C GLY A 399 -23.77 -2.58 5.21
N ALA A 400 -23.73 -3.76 5.83
CA ALA A 400 -24.90 -4.56 6.17
C ALA A 400 -25.81 -3.85 7.19
N MET A 401 -25.23 -3.25 8.25
CA MET A 401 -25.99 -2.47 9.23
C MET A 401 -26.72 -1.30 8.56
N SER A 402 -26.03 -0.57 7.66
CA SER A 402 -26.65 0.53 6.93
C SER A 402 -27.79 0.07 6.02
N CYS A 403 -27.71 -1.13 5.43
CA CYS A 403 -28.80 -1.72 4.65
C CYS A 403 -30.00 -2.11 5.53
N LEU A 404 -29.77 -2.67 6.71
CA LEU A 404 -30.83 -3.11 7.63
C LEU A 404 -31.63 -1.94 8.21
N GLU A 405 -30.96 -0.86 8.62
CA GLU A 405 -31.62 0.35 9.14
C GLU A 405 -32.63 0.94 8.15
N GLN A 406 -32.33 0.86 6.85
CA GLN A 406 -33.19 1.39 5.80
C GLN A 406 -34.39 0.49 5.50
N GLY A 407 -34.20 -0.84 5.53
CA GLY A 407 -35.30 -1.78 5.41
C GLY A 407 -36.36 -1.61 6.50
N GLY A 408 -35.92 -1.24 7.72
CA GLY A 408 -36.82 -0.93 8.83
C GLY A 408 -37.64 0.35 8.64
N GLN A 409 -37.08 1.38 8.00
CA GLN A 409 -37.77 2.65 7.75
C GLN A 409 -38.79 2.55 6.60
N GLY A 410 -38.44 1.86 5.50
CA GLY A 410 -39.34 1.69 4.35
C GLY A 410 -40.60 0.86 4.64
N GLY A 411 -40.55 -0.04 5.63
CA GLY A 411 -41.69 -0.85 6.04
C GLY A 411 -42.79 -0.07 6.79
N SER A 412 -42.47 1.11 7.34
CA SER A 412 -43.44 1.93 8.09
C SER A 412 -44.23 2.90 7.20
N GLU A 413 -43.71 3.29 6.04
CA GLU A 413 -44.42 4.22 5.13
C GLU A 413 -45.27 3.49 4.08
N GLY A 414 -44.95 2.24 3.75
CA GLY A 414 -45.72 1.42 2.80
C GLY A 414 -47.10 0.96 3.27
N ARG A 415 -47.42 1.05 4.58
CA ARG A 415 -48.76 0.67 5.11
C ARG A 415 -49.77 1.82 5.16
N ARG A 416 -49.40 3.05 4.75
CA ARG A 416 -50.33 4.20 4.77
C ARG A 416 -50.89 4.60 3.40
N SER A 417 -50.54 3.90 2.31
CA SER A 417 -51.00 4.27 0.96
C SER A 417 -51.98 3.28 0.30
N GLU A 418 -52.32 2.15 0.93
CA GLU A 418 -53.29 1.19 0.35
C GLU A 418 -54.76 1.43 0.75
N SER A 419 -55.10 2.49 1.48
CA SER A 419 -56.49 2.76 1.89
C SER A 419 -57.16 3.97 1.22
N GLN A 420 -56.64 4.49 0.10
CA GLN A 420 -57.29 5.57 -0.68
C GLN A 420 -57.29 5.31 -2.19
N CYS A 421 -57.71 4.12 -2.59
CA CYS A 421 -58.25 3.89 -3.93
C CYS A 421 -59.62 3.20 -3.80
N SER A 422 -60.59 3.92 -3.23
CA SER A 422 -62.00 3.59 -3.38
C SER A 422 -62.76 4.83 -3.86
N LEU A 423 -63.46 4.65 -4.98
CA LEU A 423 -64.67 5.35 -5.41
C LEU A 423 -64.52 6.81 -5.88
N THR A 424 -64.49 6.96 -7.21
CA THR A 424 -65.23 7.90 -8.09
C THR A 424 -64.39 8.02 -9.36
N SER A 425 -64.83 7.76 -10.59
CA SER A 425 -66.16 7.71 -11.23
C SER A 425 -66.04 6.89 -12.51
#